data_AF-A0A013XQK5-F1
#
_entry.id   AF-A0A013XQK5-F1
#
_cell.length_a   1.000
_cell.length_b   1.000
_cell.length_c   1.000
_cell.angle_alpha   90.00
_cell.angle_beta   90.00
_cell.angle_gamma   90.00
#
_symmetry.space_group_name_H-M   'P 1'
#
loop_
_entity.id
_entity.type
_entity.pdbx_description
1 polymer ?
#
loop_
_entity_poly.entity_id
_entity_poly.type
_entity_poly.pdbx_seq_one_letter_code
_entity_poly.pdbx_strand_id
1 'polypeptide(L)' 'MTIGDVEPGSAGAGSIYQTVPVTVDSQLQNGTVQRFAGDYIVRRVNDVDGASPGQLRWHIGQATLKAVPAR' A
#
# COMPACT_ATOMS: atom_id res chain seq x y z
N MET A 1 -0.34 8.96 -9.19
CA MET A 1 -0.68 8.38 -7.88
C MET A 1 -0.50 9.45 -6.83
N THR A 2 -1.46 9.58 -5.93
CA THR A 2 -1.41 10.49 -4.78
C THR A 2 -1.48 9.66 -3.51
N ILE A 3 -0.71 10.04 -2.50
CA ILE A 3 -0.71 9.45 -1.17
C ILE A 3 -1.43 10.44 -0.24
N GLY A 4 -2.42 9.95 0.51
CA GLY A 4 -3.12 10.73 1.53
C GLY A 4 -2.38 10.75 2.87
N ASP A 5 -3.02 11.33 3.89
CA ASP A 5 -2.43 11.41 5.22
C ASP A 5 -2.24 10.01 5.82
N VAL A 6 -1.05 9.79 6.37
CA VAL A 6 -0.65 8.51 6.96
C VAL A 6 -0.65 8.67 8.47
N GLU A 7 -1.54 7.95 9.15
CA GLU A 7 -1.56 7.86 10.61
C GLU A 7 -0.47 6.92 11.13
N PRO A 8 -0.06 6.99 12.41
CA PRO A 8 0.92 6.05 12.96
C PRO A 8 0.51 4.58 12.75
N GLY A 9 1.42 3.80 12.18
CA GLY A 9 1.23 2.37 11.97
C GLY A 9 1.12 1.56 13.27
N SER A 10 0.59 0.34 13.16
CA SER A 10 0.49 -0.61 14.26
C SER A 10 1.65 -1.62 14.21
N ALA A 11 2.21 -1.93 15.38
CA ALA A 11 3.19 -2.99 15.55
C ALA A 11 2.54 -4.22 16.19
N GLY A 12 2.69 -5.40 15.58
CA GLY A 12 2.11 -6.64 16.08
C GLY A 12 2.73 -7.88 15.43
N ALA A 13 2.88 -8.97 16.20
CA ALA A 13 3.43 -10.26 15.74
C ALA A 13 4.78 -10.13 14.99
N GLY A 14 5.71 -9.33 15.51
CA GLY A 14 7.05 -9.13 14.91
C GLY A 14 7.02 -8.36 13.59
N SER A 15 5.95 -7.63 13.27
CA SER A 15 5.82 -6.85 12.05
C SER A 15 5.26 -5.45 12.33
N ILE A 16 5.58 -4.52 11.44
CA ILE A 16 4.98 -3.20 11.37
C ILE A 16 4.01 -3.19 10.20
N TYR A 17 2.82 -2.66 10.44
CA TYR A 17 1.77 -2.45 9.44
C TYR A 17 1.46 -0.96 9.36
N GLN A 18 1.35 -0.46 8.14
CA GLN A 18 0.99 0.92 7.88
C GLN A 18 -0.13 0.96 6.85
N THR A 19 -1.26 1.55 7.23
CA THR A 19 -2.33 1.88 6.30
C THR A 19 -1.94 3.16 5.57
N VAL A 20 -2.02 3.14 4.25
CA VAL A 20 -1.64 4.25 3.37
C VAL A 20 -2.82 4.52 2.44
N PRO A 21 -3.57 5.62 2.65
CA PRO A 21 -4.61 6.04 1.73
C PRO A 21 -3.99 6.45 0.39
N VAL A 22 -4.56 5.98 -0.72
CA VAL A 22 -4.03 6.21 -2.07
C VAL A 22 -5.12 6.55 -3.07
N THR A 23 -4.75 7.38 -4.05
CA THR A 23 -5.45 7.51 -5.33
C THR A 23 -4.53 7.05 -6.45
N VAL A 24 -5.00 6.11 -7.27
CA VAL A 24 -4.24 5.52 -8.38
C VAL A 24 -4.93 5.89 -9.69
N ASP A 25 -4.19 6.58 -10.55
CA ASP A 25 -4.57 6.77 -11.95
C ASP A 25 -3.87 5.69 -12.79
N SER A 26 -4.62 5.04 -13.67
CA SER A 26 -4.15 4.00 -14.58
C SER A 26 -4.60 4.29 -16.00
N GLN A 27 -3.77 3.92 -16.97
CA GLN A 27 -4.12 3.92 -18.37
C GLN A 27 -3.91 2.51 -18.93
N LEU A 28 -4.98 1.92 -19.44
CA LEU A 28 -4.92 0.65 -20.16
C LEU A 28 -4.24 0.85 -21.52
N GLN A 29 -3.70 -0.21 -22.10
CA GLN A 29 -2.99 -0.14 -23.39
C GLN A 29 -3.87 0.38 -24.54
N ASN A 30 -5.19 0.25 -24.43
CA ASN A 30 -6.17 0.79 -25.38
C ASN A 30 -6.47 2.30 -25.17
N GLY A 31 -5.76 2.96 -24.27
CA GLY A 31 -5.92 4.38 -23.96
C GLY A 31 -7.01 4.70 -22.92
N THR A 32 -7.80 3.73 -22.47
CA THR A 32 -8.82 3.94 -21.43
C THR A 32 -8.17 4.37 -20.11
N VAL A 33 -8.60 5.52 -19.56
CA VAL A 33 -8.15 6.02 -18.26
C VAL A 33 -9.10 5.52 -17.17
N GLN A 34 -8.52 5.07 -16.07
CA GLN A 34 -9.23 4.59 -14.89
C GLN A 34 -8.66 5.26 -13.64
N ARG A 35 -9.53 5.49 -12.66
CA ARG A 35 -9.13 5.99 -11.35
C ARG A 35 -9.63 5.07 -10.26
N PHE A 36 -8.77 4.85 -9.27
CA PHE A 36 -9.06 4.08 -8.08
C PHE A 36 -8.73 4.88 -6.83
N ALA A 37 -9.53 4.70 -5.78
CA ALA A 37 -9.25 5.23 -4.45
C ALA A 37 -9.43 4.12 -3.40
N GLY A 38 -8.63 4.17 -2.35
CA GLY A 38 -8.68 3.21 -1.25
C GLY A 38 -7.37 3.16 -0.50
N ASP A 39 -7.02 1.99 0.02
CA ASP A 39 -5.90 1.82 0.94
C ASP A 39 -4.95 0.71 0.51
N TYR A 40 -3.67 0.96 0.76
CA TYR A 40 -2.67 -0.10 0.86
C TYR A 40 -2.33 -0.35 2.33
N ILE A 41 -2.18 -1.61 2.70
CA ILE A 41 -1.50 -1.99 3.93
C ILE A 41 -0.09 -2.39 3.54
N VAL A 42 0.89 -1.53 3.85
CA VAL A 42 2.30 -1.87 3.71
C VAL A 42 2.80 -2.52 4.99
N ARG A 43 3.68 -3.51 4.82
CA ARG A 43 4.20 -4.33 5.91
C ARG A 43 5.72 -4.45 5.81
N ARG A 44 6.38 -4.50 6.95
CA ARG A 44 7.75 -5.04 7.10
C ARG A 44 7.85 -5.85 8.39
N VAL A 45 8.80 -6.77 8.46
CA VAL A 45 9.17 -7.43 9.72
C VAL A 45 9.98 -6.44 10.58
N ASN A 46 9.70 -6.40 11.88
CA ASN A 46 10.54 -5.71 12.86
C ASN A 46 11.92 -6.35 12.81
N ASP A 47 12.99 -5.56 12.83
CA ASP A 47 14.38 -5.99 12.63
C ASP A 47 14.85 -7.14 13.58
N VAL A 48 14.33 -8.35 13.35
CA VAL A 48 14.53 -9.56 14.15
C VAL A 48 15.47 -10.52 13.43
N ASP A 49 16.27 -11.22 14.23
CA ASP A 49 17.19 -12.24 13.73
C ASP A 49 16.44 -13.36 12.99
N GLY A 50 17.00 -13.76 11.85
CA GLY A 50 16.41 -14.77 10.96
C GLY A 50 15.44 -14.21 9.91
N ALA A 51 15.11 -12.92 9.93
CA ALA A 51 14.38 -12.28 8.85
C ALA A 51 15.26 -12.15 7.59
N SER A 52 14.73 -12.59 6.44
CA SER A 52 15.38 -12.37 5.16
C SER A 52 15.42 -10.87 4.80
N PRO A 53 16.37 -10.44 3.94
CA PRO A 53 16.43 -9.04 3.48
C PRO A 53 15.14 -8.57 2.80
N GLY A 54 14.36 -9.48 2.20
CA GLY A 54 13.06 -9.16 1.62
C GLY A 54 11.99 -8.83 2.66
N GLN A 55 11.98 -9.55 3.78
CA GLN A 55 11.02 -9.35 4.87
C GLN A 55 11.26 -8.04 5.62
N LEU A 56 12.51 -7.58 5.69
CA LEU A 56 12.89 -6.33 6.34
C LEU A 56 12.53 -5.08 5.52
N ARG A 57 12.26 -5.24 4.22
CA ARG A 57 11.81 -4.14 3.36
C ARG A 57 10.30 -3.98 3.43
N TRP A 58 9.85 -2.73 3.35
CA TRP A 58 8.45 -2.42 3.14
C TRP A 58 7.95 -3.02 1.83
N HIS A 59 6.80 -3.67 1.89
CA HIS A 59 6.10 -4.22 0.74
C HIS A 59 4.59 -4.09 0.94
N ILE A 60 3.83 -4.06 -0.16
CA ILE A 60 2.37 -4.09 -0.09
C ILE A 60 1.95 -5.49 0.35
N GLY A 61 1.33 -5.59 1.53
CA GLY A 61 0.76 -6.83 2.06
C GLY A 61 -0.70 -7.01 1.66
N GLN A 62 -1.45 -5.92 1.55
CA GLN A 62 -2.84 -5.92 1.11
C GLN A 62 -3.16 -4.64 0.33
N ALA A 63 -4.06 -4.76 -0.64
CA ALA A 63 -4.65 -3.64 -1.35
C ALA A 63 -6.18 -3.73 -1.31
N THR A 64 -6.83 -2.61 -0.98
CA THR A 64 -8.28 -2.47 -1.07
C THR A 64 -8.57 -1.20 -1.85
N LEU A 65 -8.85 -1.35 -3.14
CA LEU A 65 -9.09 -0.25 -4.06
C LEU A 65 -10.49 -0.36 -4.66
N LYS A 66 -11.15 0.78 -4.84
CA LYS A 66 -12.44 0.88 -5.52
C LYS A 66 -12.31 1.80 -6.72
N ALA A 67 -12.94 1.41 -7.83
CA ALA A 67 -13.07 2.29 -8.98
C ALA A 67 -13.88 3.53 -8.57
N VAL A 68 -13.40 4.71 -8.97
CA VAL A 68 -14.07 5.98 -8.76
C VAL A 68 -14.14 6.72 -10.10
N PRO A 69 -15.02 7.73 -10.26
CA PRO A 69 -15.05 8.53 -11.47
C PRO A 69 -13.67 9.10 -11.81
N ALA A 70 -13.27 8.98 -13.07
CA ALA A 70 -12.10 9.68 -13.58
C ALA A 70 -12.37 11.19 -13.51
N ARG A 71 -11.32 11.98 -13.23
CA ARG A 71 -11.40 13.44 -13.16
C ARG A 71 -11.29 14.06 -14.54
#